data_AF-A0A5N7C766-F1
#
_entry.id   AF-A0A5N7C766-F1
#
_cell.length_a   1.000
_cell.length_b   1.000
_cell.length_c   1.000
_cell.angle_alpha   90.00
_cell.angle_beta   90.00
_cell.angle_gamma   90.00
#
_symmetry.space_group_name_H-M   'P 1'
#
loop_
_entity.id
_entity.type
_entity.pdbx_description
1 polymer ?
#
loop_
_entity_poly.entity_id
_entity_poly.type
_entity_poly.pdbx_seq_one_letter_code
_entity_poly.pdbx_strand_id
1 'polypeptide(L)'
;MSRPEDILPPDLFYDDNESRKYTTSSRIRNIQSDMTNRALELLELRSPSLILDVGCGSGLSGEILSAVPPEHGGPHTWIGMDISPSMLDIALQRDVEGDLFLADVGQGVPFRPGTFDAAISISAIQWLCNAETSDVSPEGRLRRFFEGLYASLRRGGRAVCQFYPKNDAQRTMISSAAVKAGFGAGILEDDPGTKNSKIYLVLTVGGGGLQGDITGVVNGMEDVNILDVRRKATEHGRTLSSRKGDKAWIMRKKEQMTKKGKIVKQNSKYTGRKRRPAF
;
A
#
# COMPACT_ATOMS: atom_id res chain seq x y z
N MET A 1 11.44 -20.23 17.67
CA MET A 1 10.80 -19.25 18.57
C MET A 1 9.42 -19.00 18.03
N SER A 2 8.39 -19.01 18.88
CA SER A 2 7.00 -18.77 18.48
C SER A 2 6.85 -17.30 18.02
N ARG A 3 5.90 -17.04 17.13
CA ARG A 3 5.59 -15.70 16.66
C ARG A 3 4.99 -14.86 17.80
N PRO A 4 5.38 -13.59 18.00
CA PRO A 4 4.75 -12.70 18.98
C PRO A 4 3.23 -12.66 18.84
N GLU A 5 2.73 -12.65 17.60
CA GLU A 5 1.30 -12.55 17.28
C GLU A 5 0.50 -13.80 17.71
N ASP A 6 1.17 -14.92 17.97
CA ASP A 6 0.53 -16.15 18.46
C ASP A 6 0.50 -16.22 20.00
N ILE A 7 1.15 -15.29 20.70
CA ILE A 7 1.34 -15.33 22.17
C ILE A 7 0.35 -14.40 22.87
N LEU A 8 0.43 -13.11 22.59
CA LEU A 8 -0.38 -12.08 23.22
C LEU A 8 -0.68 -10.96 22.21
N PRO A 9 -1.75 -10.17 22.45
CA PRO A 9 -1.98 -8.89 21.77
C PRO A 9 -0.78 -7.94 21.88
N PRO A 10 -0.56 -7.01 20.93
CA PRO A 10 0.65 -6.19 20.88
C PRO A 10 0.81 -5.23 22.08
N ASP A 11 -0.29 -4.71 22.62
CA ASP A 11 -0.33 -3.85 23.80
C ASP A 11 0.04 -4.59 25.09
N LEU A 12 -0.19 -5.91 25.14
CA LEU A 12 0.15 -6.78 26.26
C LEU A 12 1.48 -7.52 26.07
N PHE A 13 1.85 -7.82 24.83
CA PHE A 13 3.09 -8.54 24.49
C PHE A 13 4.31 -7.66 24.77
N TYR A 14 4.25 -6.39 24.36
CA TYR A 14 5.30 -5.42 24.59
C TYR A 14 5.07 -4.68 25.91
N ASP A 15 5.30 -5.40 27.01
CA ASP A 15 5.40 -4.84 28.35
C ASP A 15 6.76 -4.12 28.56
N ASP A 16 6.99 -3.55 29.74
CA ASP A 16 8.22 -2.83 30.06
C ASP A 16 9.50 -3.67 29.85
N ASN A 17 9.43 -4.98 30.11
CA ASN A 17 10.58 -5.87 30.01
C ASN A 17 10.86 -6.24 28.55
N GLU A 18 9.84 -6.70 27.82
CA GLU A 18 9.97 -7.09 26.42
C GLU A 18 10.29 -5.89 25.52
N SER A 19 9.69 -4.73 25.79
CA SER A 19 9.99 -3.49 25.06
C SER A 19 11.44 -3.05 25.25
N ARG A 20 11.98 -3.15 26.48
CA ARG A 20 13.38 -2.83 26.77
C ARG A 20 14.33 -3.82 26.10
N LYS A 21 14.06 -5.13 26.19
CA LYS A 21 14.87 -6.17 25.51
C LYS A 21 14.88 -5.96 23.99
N TYR A 22 13.71 -5.70 23.41
CA TYR A 22 13.57 -5.43 21.98
C TYR A 22 14.44 -4.24 21.55
N THR A 23 14.32 -3.12 22.27
CA THR A 23 14.98 -1.86 21.91
C THR A 23 16.50 -1.90 22.13
N THR A 24 16.96 -2.60 23.16
CA THR A 24 18.41 -2.68 23.50
C THR A 24 19.17 -3.73 22.69
N SER A 25 18.48 -4.65 22.04
CA SER A 25 19.09 -5.68 21.21
C SER A 25 19.73 -5.08 19.96
N SER A 26 21.06 -5.15 19.86
CA SER A 26 21.82 -4.67 18.69
C SER A 26 21.38 -5.36 17.40
N ARG A 27 21.08 -6.67 17.46
CA ARG A 27 20.57 -7.41 16.31
C ARG A 27 19.23 -6.86 15.82
N ILE A 28 18.29 -6.57 16.73
CA ILE A 28 16.97 -6.04 16.36
C ILE A 28 17.13 -4.64 15.79
N ARG A 29 17.92 -3.77 16.43
CA ARG A 29 18.20 -2.43 15.93
C ARG A 29 18.76 -2.43 14.51
N ASN A 30 19.72 -3.31 14.21
CA ASN A 30 20.29 -3.41 12.86
C ASN A 30 19.22 -3.85 11.85
N ILE A 31 18.43 -4.87 12.16
CA ILE A 31 17.36 -5.35 11.28
C ILE A 31 16.29 -4.25 11.05
N GLN A 32 15.86 -3.55 12.10
CA GLN A 32 14.92 -2.43 11.98
C GLN A 32 15.51 -1.30 11.14
N SER A 33 16.80 -1.00 11.31
CA SER A 33 17.50 0.01 10.52
C SER A 33 17.53 -0.35 9.05
N ASP A 34 17.93 -1.58 8.71
CA ASP A 34 18.01 -2.04 7.31
C ASP A 34 16.62 -1.98 6.65
N MET A 35 15.58 -2.46 7.33
CA MET A 35 14.21 -2.42 6.80
C MET A 35 13.67 -0.99 6.64
N THR A 36 14.01 -0.08 7.56
CA THR A 36 13.57 1.32 7.49
C THR A 36 14.24 2.05 6.33
N ASN A 37 15.56 1.88 6.17
CA ASN A 37 16.29 2.45 5.04
C ASN A 37 15.78 1.91 3.70
N ARG A 38 15.52 0.60 3.63
CA ARG A 38 14.92 -0.02 2.44
C ARG A 38 13.53 0.54 2.13
N ALA A 39 12.70 0.75 3.14
CA ALA A 39 11.39 1.36 2.95
C ALA A 39 11.49 2.84 2.50
N LEU A 40 12.47 3.60 2.99
CA LEU A 40 12.76 4.96 2.52
C LEU A 40 13.17 5.00 1.04
N GLU A 41 14.01 4.05 0.59
CA GLU A 41 14.34 3.89 -0.82
C GLU A 41 13.08 3.69 -1.67
N LEU A 42 12.18 2.80 -1.24
CA LEU A 42 10.92 2.51 -1.94
C LEU A 42 9.93 3.69 -1.92
N LEU A 43 10.01 4.55 -0.90
CA LEU A 43 9.23 5.79 -0.83
C LEU A 43 9.77 6.88 -1.78
N GLU A 44 11.00 6.76 -2.27
CA GLU A 44 11.72 7.70 -3.16
C GLU A 44 11.39 9.18 -2.91
N LEU A 45 11.47 9.62 -1.65
CA LEU A 45 11.24 11.02 -1.30
C LEU A 45 12.41 11.88 -1.80
N ARG A 46 12.10 13.09 -2.27
CA ARG A 46 13.10 14.00 -2.90
C ARG A 46 13.25 15.33 -2.16
N SER A 47 12.49 15.51 -1.09
CA SER A 47 12.44 16.74 -0.31
C SER A 47 11.94 16.42 1.10
N PRO A 48 12.28 17.25 2.10
CA PRO A 48 11.71 17.18 3.43
C PRO A 48 10.19 16.99 3.34
N SER A 49 9.67 16.05 4.13
CA SER A 49 8.32 15.52 3.99
C SER A 49 7.75 15.27 5.39
N LEU A 50 6.43 15.36 5.51
CA LEU A 50 5.71 14.95 6.72
C LEU A 50 5.28 13.48 6.60
N ILE A 51 5.82 12.63 7.48
CA ILE A 51 5.67 11.17 7.43
C ILE A 51 4.85 10.66 8.60
N LEU A 52 3.91 9.75 8.34
CA LEU A 52 3.27 8.95 9.39
C LEU A 52 4.06 7.65 9.60
N ASP A 53 4.57 7.42 10.81
CA ASP A 53 5.20 6.15 11.20
C ASP A 53 4.20 5.28 11.98
N VAL A 54 3.68 4.25 11.30
CA VAL A 54 2.62 3.37 11.81
C VAL A 54 3.23 2.17 12.52
N GLY A 55 2.94 2.04 13.81
CA GLY A 55 3.60 1.09 14.69
C GLY A 55 5.04 1.51 14.97
N CYS A 56 5.21 2.77 15.39
CA CYS A 56 6.54 3.38 15.55
C CYS A 56 7.36 2.78 16.70
N GLY A 57 6.73 2.01 17.59
CA GLY A 57 7.37 1.35 18.71
C GLY A 57 8.20 2.31 19.56
N SER A 58 9.43 1.93 19.83
CA SER A 58 10.40 2.74 20.58
C SER A 58 11.11 3.81 19.75
N GLY A 59 10.58 4.16 18.57
CA GLY A 59 11.07 5.25 17.72
C GLY A 59 12.29 4.91 16.86
N LEU A 60 12.68 3.63 16.75
CA LEU A 60 13.86 3.22 15.96
C LEU A 60 13.76 3.63 14.47
N SER A 61 12.58 3.51 13.87
CA SER A 61 12.32 3.97 12.51
C SER A 61 12.30 5.49 12.43
N GLY A 62 11.62 6.16 13.36
CA GLY A 62 11.53 7.62 13.43
C GLY A 62 12.88 8.34 13.59
N GLU A 63 13.81 7.80 14.38
CA GLU A 63 15.19 8.32 14.47
C GLU A 63 15.87 8.35 13.08
N ILE A 64 15.65 7.32 12.26
CA ILE A 64 16.21 7.26 10.90
C ILE A 64 15.53 8.30 10.00
N LEU A 65 14.21 8.49 10.11
CA LEU A 65 13.48 9.52 9.35
C LEU A 65 14.03 10.92 9.64
N SER A 66 14.34 11.21 10.90
CA SER A 66 14.90 12.48 11.36
C SER A 66 16.33 12.67 10.88
N ALA A 67 17.11 11.58 10.82
CA ALA A 67 18.52 11.59 10.45
C ALA A 67 18.79 11.59 8.93
N VAL A 68 17.76 11.48 8.07
CA VAL A 68 17.96 11.54 6.61
C VAL A 68 18.53 12.91 6.23
N PRO A 69 19.68 12.99 5.55
CA PRO A 69 20.28 14.28 5.25
C PRO A 69 19.64 14.97 4.03
N PRO A 70 19.80 16.29 3.86
CA PRO A 70 19.19 17.06 2.77
C PRO A 70 19.47 16.55 1.35
N GLU A 71 20.68 16.05 1.08
CA GLU A 71 21.06 15.48 -0.21
C GLU A 71 20.30 14.18 -0.55
N HIS A 72 19.73 13.51 0.45
CA HIS A 72 18.85 12.35 0.31
C HIS A 72 17.37 12.70 0.54
N GLY A 73 17.03 13.99 0.55
CA GLY A 73 15.65 14.47 0.66
C GLY A 73 15.12 14.62 2.09
N GLY A 74 15.95 14.54 3.13
CA GLY A 74 15.54 14.81 4.52
C GLY A 74 15.98 16.18 5.03
N PRO A 75 15.99 16.42 6.36
CA PRO A 75 15.38 15.59 7.39
C PRO A 75 13.86 15.56 7.25
N HIS A 76 13.23 14.47 7.67
CA HIS A 76 11.78 14.34 7.64
C HIS A 76 11.17 14.66 9.01
N THR A 77 10.06 15.38 9.01
CA THR A 77 9.21 15.49 10.19
C THR A 77 8.28 14.30 10.21
N TRP A 78 8.03 13.72 11.38
CA TRP A 78 7.18 12.54 11.46
C TRP A 78 6.32 12.54 12.72
N ILE A 79 5.19 11.82 12.61
CA ILE A 79 4.30 11.52 13.73
C ILE A 79 4.22 10.01 13.84
N GLY A 80 4.51 9.46 15.01
CA GLY A 80 4.47 8.04 15.31
C GLY A 80 3.15 7.64 15.98
N MET A 81 2.54 6.54 15.52
CA MET A 81 1.42 5.90 16.20
C MET A 81 1.84 4.52 16.69
N ASP A 82 1.63 4.21 17.97
CA ASP A 82 1.80 2.85 18.50
C ASP A 82 0.72 2.54 19.54
N ILE A 83 0.42 1.25 19.71
CA ILE A 83 -0.58 0.77 20.67
C ILE A 83 0.04 0.45 22.03
N SER A 84 1.36 0.20 22.10
CA SER A 84 2.07 -0.16 23.33
C SER A 84 2.52 1.10 24.09
N PRO A 85 2.00 1.36 25.30
CA PRO A 85 2.48 2.46 26.13
C PRO A 85 3.95 2.31 26.52
N SER A 86 4.41 1.08 26.80
CA SER A 86 5.80 0.80 27.18
C SER A 86 6.79 1.08 26.04
N MET A 87 6.41 0.80 24.80
CA MET A 87 7.23 1.19 23.63
C MET A 87 7.35 2.70 23.50
N LEU A 88 6.24 3.43 23.63
CA LEU A 88 6.22 4.89 23.54
C LEU A 88 6.98 5.55 24.70
N ASP A 89 6.91 5.00 25.92
CA ASP A 89 7.71 5.48 27.06
C ASP A 89 9.21 5.37 26.78
N ILE A 90 9.66 4.27 26.15
CA ILE A 90 11.05 4.15 25.72
C ILE A 90 11.39 5.18 24.63
N ALA A 91 10.50 5.43 23.67
CA ALA A 91 10.72 6.46 22.66
C ALA A 91 10.88 7.85 23.29
N LEU A 92 10.06 8.19 24.30
CA LEU A 92 10.20 9.44 25.07
C LEU A 92 11.54 9.51 25.81
N GLN A 93 11.97 8.42 26.46
CA GLN A 93 13.26 8.36 27.16
C GLN A 93 14.47 8.50 26.22
N ARG A 94 14.29 8.17 24.94
CA ARG A 94 15.31 8.34 23.89
C ARG A 94 15.35 9.74 23.29
N ASP A 95 14.44 10.63 23.70
CA ASP A 95 14.36 12.02 23.21
C ASP A 95 14.22 12.10 21.69
N VAL A 96 13.30 11.31 21.13
CA VAL A 96 13.03 11.30 19.69
C VAL A 96 12.39 12.61 19.23
N GLU A 97 12.69 13.05 18.00
CA GLU A 97 12.21 14.34 17.47
C GLU A 97 10.73 14.34 17.04
N GLY A 98 10.15 13.17 16.75
CA GLY A 98 8.78 13.05 16.27
C GLY A 98 7.74 13.06 17.37
N ASP A 99 6.54 13.54 17.04
CA ASP A 99 5.39 13.47 17.95
C ASP A 99 4.90 12.03 18.09
N LEU A 100 4.58 11.61 19.31
CA LEU A 100 4.15 10.25 19.63
C LEU A 100 2.68 10.20 20.02
N PHE A 101 1.92 9.29 19.41
CA PHE A 101 0.50 9.08 19.65
C PHE A 101 0.24 7.63 20.10
N LEU A 102 -0.30 7.47 21.32
CA LEU A 102 -0.85 6.20 21.78
C LEU A 102 -2.19 5.93 21.08
N ALA A 103 -2.21 4.97 20.14
CA ALA A 103 -3.38 4.70 19.31
C ALA A 103 -3.41 3.26 18.74
N ASP A 104 -4.61 2.66 18.70
CA ASP A 104 -4.87 1.43 17.96
C ASP A 104 -5.15 1.76 16.48
N VAL A 105 -4.18 1.51 15.61
CA VAL A 105 -4.28 1.73 14.16
C VAL A 105 -5.37 0.87 13.50
N GLY A 106 -5.83 -0.21 14.16
CA GLY A 106 -6.98 -1.02 13.73
C GLY A 106 -8.33 -0.33 13.88
N GLN A 107 -8.41 0.79 14.61
CA GLN A 107 -9.59 1.66 14.67
C GLN A 107 -9.60 2.70 13.54
N GLY A 108 -8.49 2.86 12.82
CA GLY A 108 -8.31 3.85 11.76
C GLY A 108 -7.20 4.85 12.07
N VAL A 109 -6.96 5.74 11.11
CA VAL A 109 -5.91 6.77 11.18
C VAL A 109 -6.57 8.12 11.45
N PRO A 110 -6.39 8.74 12.63
CA PRO A 110 -7.20 9.87 13.11
C PRO A 110 -6.67 11.24 12.63
N PHE A 111 -6.28 11.34 11.36
CA PHE A 111 -5.74 12.57 10.79
C PHE A 111 -6.65 13.12 9.68
N ARG A 112 -6.51 14.41 9.40
CA ARG A 112 -7.31 15.06 8.35
C ARG A 112 -6.91 14.51 6.97
N PRO A 113 -7.82 14.54 5.98
CA PRO A 113 -7.49 14.09 4.64
C PRO A 113 -6.30 14.85 4.04
N GLY A 114 -5.37 14.12 3.42
CA GLY A 114 -4.20 14.70 2.75
C GLY A 114 -3.15 15.35 3.65
N THR A 115 -3.10 14.98 4.93
CA THR A 115 -2.13 15.49 5.91
C THR A 115 -0.69 15.08 5.58
N PHE A 116 -0.47 13.79 5.25
CA PHE A 116 0.88 13.24 5.12
C PHE A 116 1.34 13.16 3.67
N ASP A 117 2.63 13.42 3.45
CA ASP A 117 3.31 13.20 2.18
C ASP A 117 3.53 11.71 1.92
N ALA A 118 3.90 10.99 2.98
CA ALA A 118 4.16 9.57 2.96
C ALA A 118 3.82 8.90 4.29
N ALA A 119 3.76 7.57 4.26
CA ALA A 119 3.69 6.76 5.47
C ALA A 119 4.66 5.57 5.40
N ILE A 120 5.19 5.21 6.55
CA ILE A 120 6.04 4.03 6.72
C ILE A 120 5.44 3.17 7.83
N SER A 121 5.64 1.86 7.72
CA SER A 121 5.29 0.92 8.79
C SER A 121 6.26 -0.23 8.75
N ILE A 122 7.02 -0.43 9.83
CA ILE A 122 8.04 -1.48 9.89
C ILE A 122 7.64 -2.51 10.92
N SER A 123 7.34 -3.73 10.46
CA SER A 123 7.02 -4.88 11.31
C SER A 123 5.77 -4.71 12.19
N ALA A 124 4.79 -3.90 11.76
CA ALA A 124 3.60 -3.60 12.55
C ALA A 124 2.27 -4.14 11.96
N ILE A 125 2.02 -3.98 10.66
CA ILE A 125 0.67 -4.22 10.12
C ILE A 125 0.18 -5.68 10.18
N GLN A 126 1.07 -6.66 10.38
CA GLN A 126 0.64 -8.06 10.55
C GLN A 126 -0.15 -8.26 11.86
N TRP A 127 0.04 -7.40 12.85
CA TRP A 127 -0.72 -7.41 14.11
C TRP A 127 -2.21 -7.12 13.90
N LEU A 128 -2.57 -6.40 12.84
CA LEU A 128 -3.98 -6.15 12.48
C LEU A 128 -4.74 -7.42 12.10
N CYS A 129 -4.01 -8.49 11.80
CA CYS A 129 -4.62 -9.79 11.52
C CYS A 129 -4.91 -10.60 12.77
N ASN A 130 -4.45 -10.14 13.93
CA ASN A 130 -4.83 -10.71 15.22
C ASN A 130 -6.18 -10.12 15.62
N ALA A 131 -7.17 -10.98 15.87
CA ALA A 131 -8.47 -10.56 16.38
C ALA A 131 -8.62 -11.03 17.83
N GLU A 132 -8.62 -10.05 18.73
CA GLU A 132 -8.68 -10.26 20.18
C GLU A 132 -10.08 -10.67 20.65
N THR A 133 -11.12 -10.24 19.94
CA THR A 133 -12.52 -10.44 20.32
C THR A 133 -13.35 -10.87 19.12
N SER A 134 -14.43 -11.62 19.36
CA SER A 134 -15.38 -12.04 18.32
C SER A 134 -16.07 -10.87 17.61
N ASP A 135 -16.05 -9.70 18.23
CA ASP A 135 -16.81 -8.52 17.79
C ASP A 135 -16.07 -7.71 16.72
N VAL A 136 -14.78 -7.96 16.53
CA VAL A 136 -13.95 -7.24 15.56
C VAL A 136 -13.16 -8.22 14.72
N SER A 137 -13.49 -8.31 13.43
CA SER A 137 -12.77 -9.18 12.50
C SER A 137 -11.44 -8.56 12.02
N PRO A 138 -10.42 -9.38 11.72
CA PRO A 138 -9.19 -8.95 11.07
C PRO A 138 -9.42 -8.09 9.82
N GLU A 139 -10.38 -8.50 8.98
CA GLU A 139 -10.74 -7.81 7.76
C GLU A 139 -11.33 -6.42 8.04
N GLY A 140 -12.11 -6.30 9.13
CA GLY A 140 -12.66 -5.03 9.58
C GLY A 140 -11.58 -4.05 10.04
N ARG A 141 -10.61 -4.54 10.83
CA ARG A 141 -9.45 -3.75 11.30
C ARG A 141 -8.59 -3.29 10.13
N LEU A 142 -8.22 -4.20 9.23
CA LEU A 142 -7.47 -3.89 8.02
C LEU A 142 -8.20 -2.88 7.14
N ARG A 143 -9.53 -3.03 6.98
CA ARG A 143 -10.34 -2.07 6.21
C ARG A 143 -10.27 -0.67 6.81
N ARG A 144 -10.55 -0.52 8.12
CA ARG A 144 -10.50 0.79 8.79
C ARG A 144 -9.12 1.42 8.71
N PHE A 145 -8.07 0.62 8.93
CA PHE A 145 -6.69 1.07 8.83
C PHE A 145 -6.38 1.62 7.42
N PHE A 146 -6.57 0.81 6.37
CA PHE A 146 -6.20 1.24 5.02
C PHE A 146 -7.12 2.35 4.47
N GLU A 147 -8.41 2.38 4.82
CA GLU A 147 -9.30 3.50 4.45
C GLU A 147 -8.85 4.80 5.10
N GLY A 148 -8.51 4.76 6.40
CA GLY A 148 -7.99 5.92 7.12
C GLY A 148 -6.63 6.37 6.59
N LEU A 149 -5.72 5.42 6.34
CA LEU A 149 -4.40 5.71 5.78
C LEU A 149 -4.49 6.33 4.38
N TYR A 150 -5.36 5.78 3.52
CA TYR A 150 -5.58 6.31 2.17
C TYR A 150 -6.09 7.75 2.22
N ALA A 151 -7.07 8.03 3.10
CA ALA A 151 -7.61 9.36 3.26
C ALA A 151 -6.56 10.35 3.78
N SER A 152 -5.73 9.92 4.74
CA SER A 152 -4.75 10.78 5.41
C SER A 152 -3.55 11.14 4.53
N LEU A 153 -3.26 10.37 3.48
CA LEU A 153 -2.19 10.64 2.53
C LEU A 153 -2.63 11.60 1.43
N ARG A 154 -1.73 12.52 1.03
CA ARG A 154 -2.00 13.42 -0.10
C ARG A 154 -2.13 12.63 -1.40
N ARG A 155 -2.76 13.26 -2.42
CA ARG A 155 -2.77 12.70 -3.78
C ARG A 155 -1.33 12.57 -4.30
N GLY A 156 -1.01 11.40 -4.85
CA GLY A 156 0.36 11.05 -5.25
C GLY A 156 1.28 10.67 -4.07
N GLY A 157 0.78 10.69 -2.83
CA GLY A 157 1.51 10.19 -1.67
C GLY A 157 1.71 8.69 -1.73
N ARG A 158 2.74 8.22 -1.02
CA ARG A 158 3.14 6.81 -0.99
C ARG A 158 3.14 6.26 0.43
N ALA A 159 2.89 4.96 0.54
CA ALA A 159 3.12 4.25 1.78
C ALA A 159 3.90 2.97 1.54
N VAL A 160 4.84 2.66 2.43
CA VAL A 160 5.59 1.40 2.40
C VAL A 160 5.45 0.71 3.75
N CYS A 161 4.88 -0.50 3.72
CA CYS A 161 4.69 -1.31 4.91
C CYS A 161 5.51 -2.59 4.82
N GLN A 162 6.54 -2.73 5.63
CA GLN A 162 7.24 -3.99 5.85
C GLN A 162 6.46 -4.84 6.85
N PHE A 163 6.23 -6.12 6.56
CA PHE A 163 5.46 -6.99 7.44
C PHE A 163 5.83 -8.47 7.32
N TYR A 164 5.40 -9.26 8.30
CA TYR A 164 5.67 -10.70 8.37
C TYR A 164 4.38 -11.53 8.25
N PRO A 165 3.88 -11.81 7.04
CA PRO A 165 2.70 -12.65 6.88
C PRO A 165 2.96 -14.07 7.38
N LYS A 166 1.98 -14.68 8.06
CA LYS A 166 2.00 -16.06 8.56
C LYS A 166 1.85 -17.07 7.43
N ASN A 167 1.07 -16.71 6.40
CA ASN A 167 0.79 -17.52 5.23
C ASN A 167 0.30 -16.64 4.07
N ASP A 168 0.15 -17.24 2.89
CA ASP A 168 -0.30 -16.54 1.69
C ASP A 168 -1.72 -15.97 1.81
N ALA A 169 -2.58 -16.59 2.62
CA ALA A 169 -3.92 -16.08 2.88
C ALA A 169 -3.86 -14.73 3.61
N GLN A 170 -3.01 -14.60 4.64
CA GLN A 170 -2.80 -13.35 5.36
C GLN A 170 -2.14 -12.29 4.46
N ARG A 171 -1.12 -12.69 3.67
CA ARG A 171 -0.50 -11.83 2.65
C ARG A 171 -1.55 -11.25 1.68
N THR A 172 -2.45 -12.10 1.20
CA THR A 172 -3.52 -11.74 0.26
C THR A 172 -4.60 -10.87 0.94
N MET A 173 -4.94 -11.15 2.19
CA MET A 173 -5.92 -10.38 2.96
C MET A 173 -5.47 -8.93 3.13
N ILE A 174 -4.23 -8.72 3.59
CA ILE A 174 -3.63 -7.40 3.78
C ILE A 174 -3.61 -6.61 2.47
N SER A 175 -3.07 -7.21 1.41
CA SER A 175 -2.95 -6.52 0.12
C SER A 175 -4.31 -6.22 -0.52
N SER A 176 -5.27 -7.12 -0.39
CA SER A 176 -6.65 -6.91 -0.86
C SER A 176 -7.35 -5.79 -0.11
N ALA A 177 -7.10 -5.62 1.19
CA ALA A 177 -7.65 -4.52 1.96
C ALA A 177 -7.10 -3.17 1.48
N ALA A 178 -5.80 -3.07 1.20
CA ALA A 178 -5.18 -1.87 0.63
C ALA A 178 -5.74 -1.52 -0.76
N VAL A 179 -5.88 -2.51 -1.65
CA VAL A 179 -6.49 -2.32 -2.98
C VAL A 179 -7.94 -1.83 -2.86
N LYS A 180 -8.73 -2.43 -1.97
CA LYS A 180 -10.13 -2.03 -1.73
C LYS A 180 -10.25 -0.60 -1.19
N ALA A 181 -9.31 -0.17 -0.36
CA ALA A 181 -9.25 1.21 0.14
C ALA A 181 -8.92 2.24 -0.96
N GLY A 182 -8.42 1.78 -2.12
CA GLY A 182 -8.17 2.64 -3.28
C GLY A 182 -6.69 2.86 -3.60
N PHE A 183 -5.77 2.17 -2.92
CA PHE A 183 -4.34 2.23 -3.25
C PHE A 183 -4.03 1.50 -4.56
N GLY A 184 -3.08 2.03 -5.33
CA GLY A 184 -2.31 1.19 -6.24
C GLY A 184 -1.33 0.39 -5.38
N ALA A 185 -1.37 -0.93 -5.43
CA ALA A 185 -0.65 -1.80 -4.49
C ALA A 185 0.22 -2.84 -5.20
N GLY A 186 1.40 -3.08 -4.63
CA GLY A 186 2.38 -4.03 -5.15
C GLY A 186 3.15 -4.63 -3.99
N ILE A 187 3.57 -5.88 -4.16
CA ILE A 187 4.37 -6.57 -3.15
C ILE A 187 5.75 -6.82 -3.73
N LEU A 188 6.77 -6.40 -2.98
CA LEU A 188 8.17 -6.66 -3.23
C LEU A 188 8.70 -7.59 -2.14
N GLU A 189 9.53 -8.55 -2.51
CA GLU A 189 10.15 -9.50 -1.61
C GLU A 189 11.67 -9.48 -1.83
N ASP A 190 12.41 -8.94 -0.86
CA ASP A 190 13.87 -9.00 -0.87
C ASP A 190 14.34 -10.37 -0.34
N ASP A 191 15.38 -10.93 -0.93
CA ASP A 191 15.97 -12.25 -0.61
C ASP A 191 14.96 -13.43 -0.56
N PRO A 192 14.16 -13.65 -1.64
CA PRO A 192 13.11 -14.65 -1.66
C PRO A 192 13.65 -16.06 -1.43
N GLY A 193 12.89 -16.88 -0.70
CA GLY A 193 13.27 -18.26 -0.39
C GLY A 193 14.36 -18.43 0.67
N THR A 194 14.90 -17.33 1.23
CA THR A 194 15.87 -17.37 2.32
C THR A 194 15.20 -17.12 3.68
N LYS A 195 15.92 -17.45 4.77
CA LYS A 195 15.51 -17.07 6.13
C LYS A 195 15.55 -15.56 6.38
N ASN A 196 16.22 -14.81 5.50
CA ASN A 196 16.34 -13.37 5.59
C ASN A 196 15.26 -12.62 4.80
N SER A 197 14.37 -13.33 4.10
CA SER A 197 13.30 -12.73 3.28
C SER A 197 12.57 -11.59 4.01
N LYS A 198 12.36 -10.49 3.27
CA LYS A 198 11.64 -9.30 3.73
C LYS A 198 10.59 -8.91 2.71
N ILE A 199 9.34 -8.84 3.17
CA ILE A 199 8.20 -8.49 2.34
C ILE A 199 7.79 -7.04 2.60
N TYR A 200 7.66 -6.27 1.53
CA TYR A 200 7.24 -4.88 1.53
C TYR A 200 5.97 -4.72 0.70
N LEU A 201 4.94 -4.12 1.29
CA LEU A 201 3.75 -3.65 0.59
C LEU A 201 3.98 -2.19 0.19
N VAL A 202 4.09 -1.94 -1.11
CA VAL A 202 4.29 -0.61 -1.69
C VAL A 202 2.97 -0.09 -2.23
N LEU A 203 2.57 1.10 -1.74
CA LEU A 203 1.26 1.68 -1.95
C LEU A 203 1.34 3.09 -2.53
N THR A 204 0.41 3.44 -3.42
CA THR A 204 0.31 4.75 -4.06
C THR A 204 -1.11 5.29 -4.01
N VAL A 205 -1.28 6.58 -3.71
CA VAL A 205 -2.59 7.26 -3.70
C VAL A 205 -2.83 7.93 -5.05
N GLY A 206 -3.98 7.63 -5.68
CA GLY A 206 -4.43 8.31 -6.90
C GLY A 206 -3.98 7.68 -8.24
N GLY A 207 -3.65 6.38 -8.27
CA GLY A 207 -3.30 5.62 -9.48
C GLY A 207 -4.37 5.68 -10.58
N GLY A 208 -4.00 6.29 -11.70
CA GLY A 208 -4.87 6.57 -12.84
C GLY A 208 -4.18 7.45 -13.89
N GLY A 209 -3.02 7.02 -14.40
CA GLY A 209 -2.37 7.65 -15.56
C GLY A 209 -1.43 8.83 -15.29
N LEU A 210 -1.02 9.06 -14.04
CA LEU A 210 0.04 10.02 -13.70
C LEU A 210 1.42 9.34 -13.68
N GLN A 211 2.45 10.12 -14.00
CA GLN A 211 3.87 9.76 -13.87
C GLN A 211 4.18 9.59 -12.37
N GLY A 212 3.96 8.38 -11.85
CA GLY A 212 3.89 8.05 -10.41
C GLY A 212 2.92 6.90 -10.06
N ASP A 213 2.25 6.32 -11.06
CA ASP A 213 1.54 5.05 -10.91
C ASP A 213 2.49 3.93 -10.46
N ILE A 214 1.95 2.91 -9.78
CA ILE A 214 2.77 1.83 -9.22
C ILE A 214 3.62 1.13 -10.27
N THR A 215 3.13 1.06 -11.50
CA THR A 215 3.86 0.53 -12.67
C THR A 215 5.13 1.31 -13.00
N GLY A 216 5.15 2.62 -12.73
CA GLY A 216 6.33 3.47 -12.90
C GLY A 216 7.30 3.38 -11.71
N VAL A 217 6.77 3.24 -10.49
CA VAL A 217 7.56 3.09 -9.26
C VAL A 217 8.30 1.75 -9.24
N VAL A 218 7.69 0.70 -9.77
CA VAL A 218 8.28 -0.65 -9.84
C VAL A 218 8.97 -0.92 -11.19
N ASN A 219 9.06 0.10 -12.06
CA ASN A 219 9.67 -0.04 -13.38
C ASN A 219 11.19 -0.23 -13.22
N GLY A 220 11.68 -1.45 -13.45
CA GLY A 220 13.07 -1.82 -13.26
C GLY A 220 13.38 -2.50 -11.92
N MET A 221 12.38 -2.74 -11.07
CA MET A 221 12.52 -3.62 -9.90
C MET A 221 12.21 -5.06 -10.30
N GLU A 222 13.15 -5.98 -10.04
CA GLU A 222 12.93 -7.43 -10.20
C GLU A 222 11.98 -7.93 -9.10
N ASP A 223 11.20 -8.98 -9.40
CA ASP A 223 10.30 -9.67 -8.45
C ASP A 223 9.14 -8.87 -7.81
N VAL A 224 8.63 -7.83 -8.48
CA VAL A 224 7.44 -7.09 -7.99
C VAL A 224 6.12 -7.65 -8.53
N ASN A 225 5.25 -8.10 -7.62
CA ASN A 225 3.89 -8.53 -7.95
C ASN A 225 2.91 -7.35 -7.87
N ILE A 226 2.52 -6.80 -9.02
CA ILE A 226 1.55 -5.69 -9.13
C ILE A 226 0.13 -6.21 -8.96
N LEU A 227 -0.57 -5.69 -7.96
CA LEU A 227 -1.93 -6.11 -7.60
C LEU A 227 -3.02 -5.14 -8.10
N ASP A 228 -2.67 -4.17 -8.95
CA ASP A 228 -3.60 -3.13 -9.38
C ASP A 228 -4.74 -3.69 -10.27
N VAL A 229 -5.93 -3.75 -9.67
CA VAL A 229 -7.17 -4.18 -10.30
C VAL A 229 -7.65 -3.15 -11.34
N ARG A 230 -7.22 -1.88 -11.25
CA ARG A 230 -7.65 -0.83 -12.20
C ARG A 230 -7.06 -1.01 -13.59
N ARG A 231 -5.90 -1.66 -13.72
CA ARG A 231 -5.38 -2.08 -15.03
C ARG A 231 -6.27 -3.11 -15.72
N LYS A 232 -6.92 -4.02 -15.00
CA LYS A 232 -7.93 -4.91 -15.62
C LYS A 232 -9.11 -4.10 -16.18
N ALA A 233 -9.49 -2.99 -15.52
CA ALA A 233 -10.55 -2.10 -16.01
C ALA A 233 -10.11 -1.24 -17.21
N THR A 234 -8.84 -0.87 -17.35
CA THR A 234 -8.32 -0.14 -18.54
C THR A 234 -7.90 -1.06 -19.69
N GLU A 235 -7.43 -2.28 -19.42
CA GLU A 235 -7.17 -3.32 -20.44
C GLU A 235 -8.48 -3.89 -21.00
N HIS A 236 -9.48 -4.17 -20.15
CA HIS A 236 -10.83 -4.51 -20.61
C HIS A 236 -11.64 -3.27 -21.04
N GLY A 237 -11.21 -2.06 -20.65
CA GLY A 237 -11.78 -0.78 -21.08
C GLY A 237 -11.44 -0.39 -22.51
N ARG A 238 -10.48 -1.07 -23.16
CA ARG A 238 -10.19 -0.92 -24.59
C ARG A 238 -10.99 -1.85 -25.49
N THR A 239 -11.76 -2.79 -24.93
CA THR A 239 -12.87 -3.41 -25.68
C THR A 239 -14.14 -2.62 -25.38
N LEU A 240 -14.27 -1.45 -26.03
CA LEU A 240 -15.58 -0.83 -26.25
C LEU A 240 -16.49 -1.93 -26.80
N SER A 241 -17.42 -2.42 -25.97
CA SER A 241 -18.47 -3.30 -26.45
C SER A 241 -19.22 -2.49 -27.52
N SER A 242 -19.05 -2.88 -28.79
CA SER A 242 -19.56 -2.10 -29.91
C SER A 242 -21.07 -1.95 -29.73
N ARG A 243 -21.57 -0.72 -29.53
CA ARG A 243 -23.01 -0.48 -29.45
C ARG A 243 -23.64 -0.90 -30.79
N LYS A 244 -24.79 -1.55 -30.70
CA LYS A 244 -25.55 -2.02 -31.87
C LYS A 244 -25.89 -0.81 -32.76
N GLY A 245 -25.30 -0.77 -33.95
CA GLY A 245 -25.49 0.31 -34.93
C GLY A 245 -24.23 1.14 -35.22
N ASP A 246 -23.18 1.04 -34.39
CA ASP A 246 -21.92 1.74 -34.67
C ASP A 246 -21.14 1.08 -35.81
N LYS A 247 -20.26 1.85 -36.46
CA LYS A 247 -19.49 1.39 -37.63
C LYS A 247 -18.74 0.07 -37.37
N ALA A 248 -18.12 -0.08 -36.20
CA ALA A 248 -17.43 -1.30 -35.81
C ALA A 248 -18.37 -2.52 -35.71
N TRP A 249 -19.58 -2.33 -35.15
CA TRP A 249 -20.60 -3.37 -35.06
C TRP A 249 -21.09 -3.81 -36.45
N ILE A 250 -21.30 -2.83 -37.36
CA ILE A 250 -21.74 -3.08 -38.74
C ILE A 250 -20.69 -3.87 -39.51
N MET A 251 -19.41 -3.48 -39.39
CA MET A 251 -18.30 -4.15 -40.07
C MET A 251 -18.16 -5.60 -39.62
N ARG A 252 -18.22 -5.85 -38.31
CA ARG A 252 -18.17 -7.22 -37.76
C ARG A 252 -19.32 -8.09 -38.25
N LYS A 253 -20.53 -7.53 -38.33
CA LYS A 253 -21.71 -8.25 -38.85
C LYS A 253 -21.60 -8.55 -40.34
N LYS A 254 -21.09 -7.61 -41.13
CA LYS A 254 -20.82 -7.83 -42.56
C LYS A 254 -19.82 -8.97 -42.76
N GLU A 255 -18.70 -8.94 -42.07
CA GLU A 255 -17.67 -9.98 -42.14
C GLU A 255 -18.21 -11.36 -41.74
N GLN A 256 -18.99 -11.43 -40.66
CA GLN A 256 -19.66 -12.66 -40.22
C GLN A 256 -20.60 -13.22 -41.28
N MET A 257 -21.33 -12.37 -42.01
CA MET A 257 -22.27 -12.78 -43.05
C MET A 257 -21.53 -13.22 -44.33
N THR A 258 -20.42 -12.56 -44.67
CA THR A 258 -19.54 -12.98 -45.77
C THR A 258 -18.92 -14.35 -45.50
N LYS A 259 -18.42 -14.60 -44.28
CA LYS A 259 -17.90 -15.92 -43.86
C LYS A 259 -18.97 -17.04 -43.92
N LYS A 260 -20.25 -16.67 -43.84
CA LYS A 260 -21.39 -17.59 -44.01
C LYS A 260 -21.87 -17.69 -45.47
N GLY A 261 -21.08 -17.20 -46.44
CA GLY A 261 -21.38 -17.27 -47.87
C GLY A 261 -22.52 -16.36 -48.34
N LYS A 262 -22.98 -15.42 -47.51
CA LYS A 262 -24.06 -14.50 -47.88
C LYS A 262 -23.53 -13.32 -48.68
N ILE A 263 -24.31 -12.85 -49.65
CA ILE A 263 -24.00 -11.65 -50.44
C ILE A 263 -24.14 -10.43 -49.52
N VAL A 264 -23.03 -9.70 -49.30
CA VAL A 264 -22.97 -8.51 -48.43
C VAL A 264 -22.58 -7.29 -49.24
N LYS A 265 -23.29 -6.15 -49.05
CA LYS A 265 -23.00 -4.89 -49.75
C LYS A 265 -21.62 -4.33 -49.37
N GLN A 266 -20.90 -3.84 -50.38
CA GLN A 266 -19.61 -3.14 -50.26
C GLN A 266 -19.67 -1.98 -49.24
N ASN A 267 -18.52 -1.66 -48.64
CA ASN A 267 -18.41 -0.57 -47.68
C ASN A 267 -18.29 0.77 -48.42
N SER A 268 -18.96 1.80 -47.89
CA SER A 268 -18.82 3.18 -48.37
C SER A 268 -18.34 4.11 -47.26
N LYS A 269 -17.89 5.31 -47.63
CA LYS A 269 -17.52 6.39 -46.68
C LYS A 269 -18.64 6.80 -45.72
N TYR A 270 -19.89 6.40 -45.99
CA TYR A 270 -21.06 6.69 -45.16
C TYR A 270 -21.49 5.53 -44.26
N THR A 271 -20.75 4.41 -44.25
CA THR A 271 -21.07 3.23 -43.44
C THR A 271 -21.06 3.55 -41.95
N GLY A 272 -22.20 3.36 -41.27
CA GLY A 272 -22.37 3.64 -39.84
C GLY A 272 -22.61 5.11 -39.48
N ARG A 273 -22.78 6.00 -40.47
CA ARG A 273 -23.10 7.41 -40.21
C ARG A 273 -24.61 7.59 -40.01
N LYS A 274 -25.01 8.24 -38.92
CA LYS A 274 -26.40 8.57 -38.63
C LYS A 274 -26.91 9.54 -39.71
N ARG A 275 -27.96 9.16 -40.46
CA ARG A 275 -28.58 10.05 -41.46
C ARG A 275 -29.29 11.18 -40.71
N ARG A 276 -29.17 12.41 -41.20
CA ARG A 276 -29.94 13.54 -40.65
C ARG A 276 -31.43 13.31 -40.91
N PRO A 277 -32.34 13.76 -40.02
CA PRO A 277 -33.77 13.73 -40.30
C PRO A 277 -34.04 14.46 -41.61
N ALA A 278 -34.81 13.83 -42.50
CA ALA A 278 -35.43 14.55 -43.61
C ALA A 278 -36.61 15.31 -43.02
N PHE A 279 -36.64 16.63 -43.22
CA PHE A 279 -37.83 17.44 -42.98
C PHE A 279 -38.75 17.31 -44.18
#